data_AF-A0A7J3VTK6-F1
#
_entry.id   AF-A0A7J3VTK6-F1
#
_cell.length_a   1.000
_cell.length_b   1.000
_cell.length_c   1.000
_cell.angle_alpha   90.00
_cell.angle_beta   90.00
_cell.angle_gamma   90.00
#
_symmetry.space_group_name_H-M   'P 1'
#
loop_
_entity.id
_entity.type
_entity.pdbx_description
1 polymer ?
#
loop_
_entity_poly.entity_id
_entity_poly.type
_entity_poly.pdbx_seq_one_letter_code
_entity_poly.pdbx_strand_id
1 'polypeptide(L)'
;MSSLLEDKVYVVLSETTKRGVYPLHGYKYGLYRIPVDLTSKEDIQSVVSSLSGIFKVDAYADRIYVTYKWKEQDVTPVKPEEWKEVELEVTVEIVTGEVIDIIYQVKPLDYFPDAYWVKNYRAKADNNAKMVIDTILRSTIIGEKLVKDWMKRYKMDEQTARRRLEGLTPLARVMEVAPAVVQHTVQQVTTQQVQQQQQQQQQQQQAATAAATAQVQAKPTTGAKPAAAGAHTGKGIDPNFTKNRQVAGEHAGHAVWGPVNPPQLLGIHGTYVAVDFDICVADGACIEACPVNVYEWFETPGHPASEKKADPARETDCIFCLACETVCPPMAIKITKRS
;
A
#
# COMPACT_ATOMS: atom_id res chain seq x y z
N MET A 1 2.56 9.99 11.23
CA MET A 1 1.23 9.38 11.40
C MET A 1 0.22 10.51 11.43
N SER A 2 -0.89 10.42 10.67
CA SER A 2 -2.02 11.33 10.84
C SER A 2 -2.52 11.23 12.28
N SER A 3 -2.48 12.34 13.01
CA SER A 3 -2.81 12.45 14.43
C SER A 3 -4.28 12.79 14.66
N LEU A 4 -5.11 12.71 13.62
CA LEU A 4 -6.47 13.24 13.54
C LEU A 4 -7.46 12.78 14.61
N LEU A 5 -7.07 11.90 15.53
CA LEU A 5 -7.97 11.11 16.34
C LEU A 5 -7.32 10.72 17.68
N GLU A 6 -7.21 11.68 18.59
CA GLU A 6 -7.24 11.33 20.02
C GLU A 6 -8.60 10.68 20.36
N ASP A 7 -9.64 10.99 19.58
CA ASP A 7 -10.94 10.30 19.54
C ASP A 7 -11.01 9.30 18.36
N LYS A 8 -10.15 8.27 18.35
CA LYS A 8 -10.43 7.06 17.56
C LYS A 8 -11.73 6.46 18.07
N VAL A 9 -12.88 6.82 17.49
CA VAL A 9 -14.15 6.22 17.92
C VAL A 9 -14.14 4.73 17.54
N TYR A 10 -13.60 4.35 16.38
CA TYR A 10 -13.26 2.96 16.08
C TYR A 10 -12.15 2.86 14.99
N VAL A 11 -10.92 2.51 15.37
CA VAL A 11 -10.35 1.38 14.61
C VAL A 11 -11.14 0.22 15.16
N VAL A 12 -11.92 -0.50 14.34
CA VAL A 12 -12.56 -1.73 14.80
C VAL A 12 -11.45 -2.78 14.94
N LEU A 13 -10.56 -2.58 15.91
CA LEU A 13 -9.87 -3.64 16.66
C LEU A 13 -10.87 -4.03 17.75
N SER A 14 -12.00 -4.60 17.35
CA SER A 14 -13.13 -4.76 18.26
C SER A 14 -12.89 -5.92 19.23
N GLU A 15 -12.72 -5.59 20.52
CA GLU A 15 -12.94 -6.53 21.63
C GLU A 15 -14.45 -6.83 21.84
N THR A 16 -15.35 -6.06 21.21
CA THR A 16 -16.81 -6.09 21.37
C THR A 16 -17.59 -6.67 20.18
N THR A 17 -16.97 -7.52 19.34
CA THR A 17 -17.65 -8.20 18.22
C THR A 17 -18.63 -9.29 18.70
N LYS A 18 -19.00 -9.27 19.98
CA LYS A 18 -19.84 -10.26 20.68
C LYS A 18 -21.36 -10.06 20.55
N ARG A 19 -21.88 -9.17 19.69
CA ARG A 19 -23.32 -9.16 19.37
C ARG A 19 -23.55 -8.88 17.88
N GLY A 20 -23.62 -9.97 17.11
CA GLY A 20 -23.98 -9.98 15.70
C GLY A 20 -22.77 -10.22 14.81
N VAL A 21 -22.54 -11.50 14.50
CA VAL A 21 -21.50 -11.99 13.60
C VAL A 21 -21.51 -11.21 12.29
N TYR A 22 -20.44 -10.46 12.03
CA TYR A 22 -20.01 -10.15 10.66
C TYR A 22 -18.61 -10.76 10.46
N PRO A 23 -18.46 -11.70 9.52
CA PRO A 23 -17.18 -12.30 9.23
C PRO A 23 -16.40 -11.33 8.33
N LEU A 24 -15.68 -10.38 8.94
CA LEU A 24 -14.68 -9.56 8.24
C LEU A 24 -13.44 -10.43 7.94
N HIS A 25 -13.59 -11.43 7.06
CA HIS A 25 -12.47 -12.21 6.56
C HIS A 25 -11.57 -11.28 5.73
N GLY A 26 -10.52 -10.72 6.35
CA GLY A 26 -9.42 -10.08 5.64
C GLY A 26 -9.61 -8.61 5.24
N TYR A 27 -10.59 -7.88 5.77
CA TYR A 27 -10.73 -6.44 5.49
C TYR A 27 -10.34 -5.62 6.72
N LYS A 28 -9.43 -4.66 6.56
CA LYS A 28 -9.20 -3.62 7.56
C LYS A 28 -10.26 -2.55 7.41
N TYR A 29 -10.92 -2.20 8.52
CA TYR A 29 -11.98 -1.20 8.56
C TYR A 29 -11.58 -0.02 9.42
N GLY A 30 -11.59 1.19 8.86
CA GLY A 30 -11.49 2.43 9.63
C GLY A 30 -12.80 3.21 9.58
N LEU A 31 -13.23 3.70 10.74
CA LEU A 31 -14.42 4.53 10.90
C LEU A 31 -14.06 5.80 11.70
N TYR A 32 -14.35 6.94 11.09
CA TYR A 32 -14.08 8.26 11.66
C TYR A 32 -15.36 9.08 11.72
N ARG A 33 -15.79 9.37 12.94
CA ARG A 33 -16.97 10.17 13.19
C ARG A 33 -16.60 11.64 13.30
N ILE A 34 -17.12 12.47 12.41
CA ILE A 34 -16.87 13.91 12.38
C ILE A 34 -18.12 14.64 12.89
N PRO A 35 -18.02 15.46 13.95
CA PRO A 35 -19.17 16.07 14.61
C PRO A 35 -19.70 17.30 13.86
N VAL A 36 -19.94 17.15 12.56
CA VAL A 36 -20.47 18.20 11.68
C VAL A 36 -21.54 17.61 10.78
N ASP A 37 -22.48 18.44 10.37
CA ASP A 37 -23.57 18.05 9.47
C ASP A 37 -23.16 18.15 7.99
N LEU A 38 -23.75 17.28 7.18
CA LEU A 38 -23.74 17.35 5.72
C LEU A 38 -25.09 16.84 5.22
N THR A 39 -26.10 17.70 5.23
CA THR A 39 -27.49 17.31 4.90
C THR A 39 -28.06 18.04 3.69
N SER A 40 -27.54 19.23 3.37
CA SER A 40 -27.99 20.01 2.21
C SER A 40 -27.43 19.43 0.91
N LYS A 41 -28.21 19.52 -0.17
CA LYS A 41 -27.78 19.05 -1.49
C LYS A 41 -26.62 19.90 -2.01
N GLU A 42 -26.61 21.18 -1.68
CA GLU A 42 -25.59 22.15 -2.07
C GLU A 42 -24.23 21.79 -1.44
N ASP A 43 -24.20 21.45 -0.15
CA ASP A 43 -22.96 21.07 0.52
C ASP A 43 -22.44 19.73 -0.01
N ILE A 44 -23.33 18.75 -0.23
CA ILE A 44 -22.97 17.45 -0.82
C ILE A 44 -22.36 17.65 -2.22
N GLN A 45 -23.00 18.46 -3.07
CA GLN A 45 -22.50 18.74 -4.41
C GLN A 45 -21.18 19.50 -4.39
N SER A 46 -20.98 20.40 -3.43
CA SER A 46 -19.71 21.10 -3.19
C SER A 46 -18.59 20.12 -2.85
N VAL A 47 -18.83 19.18 -1.92
CA VAL A 47 -17.86 18.11 -1.59
C VAL A 47 -17.50 17.29 -2.82
N VAL A 48 -18.50 16.83 -3.60
CA VAL A 48 -18.27 16.05 -4.81
C VAL A 48 -17.42 16.83 -5.82
N SER A 49 -17.76 18.10 -6.05
CA SER A 49 -17.07 18.94 -7.02
C SER A 49 -15.62 19.23 -6.61
N SER A 50 -15.36 19.51 -5.33
CA SER A 50 -14.01 19.75 -4.81
C SER A 50 -13.10 18.52 -4.95
N LEU A 51 -13.65 17.32 -4.84
CA LEU A 51 -12.86 16.08 -4.84
C LEU A 51 -12.67 15.48 -6.24
N SER A 52 -13.59 15.76 -7.18
CA SER A 52 -13.58 15.16 -8.52
C SER A 52 -12.36 15.54 -9.38
N GLY A 53 -11.64 16.61 -9.02
CA GLY A 53 -10.39 16.98 -9.68
C GLY A 53 -9.19 16.09 -9.33
N ILE A 54 -9.25 15.33 -8.24
CA ILE A 54 -8.14 14.53 -7.70
C ILE A 54 -8.48 13.04 -7.64
N PHE A 55 -9.75 12.73 -7.38
CA PHE A 55 -10.25 11.39 -7.14
C PHE A 55 -11.39 11.05 -8.09
N LYS A 56 -11.63 9.75 -8.27
CA LYS A 56 -12.90 9.31 -8.85
C LYS A 56 -13.96 9.42 -7.74
N VAL A 57 -14.99 10.24 -7.97
CA VAL A 57 -16.05 10.48 -6.99
C VAL A 57 -17.39 10.04 -7.54
N ASP A 58 -18.06 9.16 -6.82
CA ASP A 58 -19.42 8.71 -7.12
C ASP A 58 -20.32 9.08 -5.91
N ALA A 59 -21.51 9.64 -6.14
CA ALA A 59 -22.44 9.97 -5.06
C ALA A 59 -23.78 9.24 -5.29
N TYR A 60 -24.26 8.56 -4.25
CA TYR A 60 -25.51 7.81 -4.30
C TYR A 60 -26.20 7.84 -2.94
N ALA A 61 -27.47 8.26 -2.92
CA ALA A 61 -28.27 8.42 -1.71
C ALA A 61 -27.55 9.27 -0.64
N ASP A 62 -27.28 8.67 0.52
CA ASP A 62 -26.61 9.24 1.69
C ASP A 62 -25.09 8.99 1.70
N ARG A 63 -24.50 8.62 0.55
CA ARG A 63 -23.08 8.25 0.47
C ARG A 63 -22.33 8.95 -0.66
N ILE A 64 -21.10 9.35 -0.36
CA ILE A 64 -20.11 9.81 -1.34
C ILE A 64 -18.94 8.84 -1.31
N TYR A 65 -18.64 8.19 -2.43
CA TYR A 65 -17.53 7.28 -2.61
C TYR A 65 -16.37 8.02 -3.27
N VAL A 66 -15.25 8.11 -2.57
CA VAL A 66 -14.03 8.77 -3.02
C VAL A 66 -12.99 7.70 -3.26
N THR A 67 -12.76 7.36 -4.53
CA THR A 67 -11.83 6.29 -4.93
C THR A 67 -10.52 6.88 -5.41
N TYR A 68 -9.43 6.43 -4.79
CA TYR A 68 -8.07 6.71 -5.24
C TYR A 68 -7.46 5.47 -5.87
N LYS A 69 -6.91 5.63 -7.06
CA LYS A 69 -6.22 4.58 -7.82
C LYS A 69 -4.72 4.87 -7.89
N TRP A 70 -3.91 3.83 -7.78
CA TRP A 70 -2.47 3.92 -7.99
C TRP A 70 -1.96 2.68 -8.73
N LYS A 71 -0.76 2.80 -9.31
CA LYS A 71 -0.11 1.72 -10.04
C LYS A 71 1.11 1.25 -9.26
N GLU A 72 1.26 -0.06 -9.16
CA GLU A 72 2.51 -0.70 -8.74
C GLU A 72 3.18 -1.27 -9.99
N GLN A 73 4.49 -1.13 -10.09
CA GLN A 73 5.28 -1.68 -11.18
C GLN A 73 6.52 -2.40 -10.62
N ASP A 74 6.80 -3.60 -11.13
CA ASP A 74 8.06 -4.31 -10.94
C ASP A 74 8.78 -4.36 -12.30
N VAL A 75 9.68 -3.41 -12.51
CA VAL A 75 10.43 -3.23 -13.77
C VAL A 75 11.88 -3.59 -13.56
N THR A 76 12.30 -4.72 -14.15
CA THR A 76 13.71 -5.06 -14.27
C THR A 76 14.21 -4.57 -15.63
N PRO A 77 15.20 -3.66 -15.71
CA PRO A 77 15.68 -3.10 -16.99
C PRO A 77 16.24 -4.14 -17.97
N VAL A 78 16.62 -5.31 -17.46
CA VAL A 78 17.34 -6.36 -18.19
C VAL A 78 16.39 -7.32 -18.91
N LYS A 79 15.10 -7.36 -18.52
CA LYS A 79 14.09 -8.30 -19.05
C LYS A 79 12.69 -7.68 -19.10
N PRO A 80 12.35 -6.97 -20.18
CA PRO A 80 11.04 -6.37 -20.38
C PRO A 80 9.87 -7.35 -20.31
N GLU A 81 10.10 -8.61 -20.68
CA GLU A 81 9.11 -9.70 -20.62
C GLU A 81 8.71 -10.11 -19.19
N GLU A 82 9.50 -9.73 -18.17
CA GLU A 82 9.21 -10.00 -16.75
C GLU A 82 8.51 -8.82 -16.06
N TRP A 83 8.18 -7.74 -16.79
CA TRP A 83 7.52 -6.56 -16.22
C TRP A 83 6.13 -6.90 -15.71
N LYS A 84 5.86 -6.50 -14.47
CA LYS A 84 4.54 -6.62 -13.87
C LYS A 84 4.01 -5.24 -13.55
N GLU A 85 2.75 -5.01 -13.90
CA GLU A 85 2.01 -3.81 -13.53
C GLU A 85 0.65 -4.24 -12.98
N VAL A 86 0.22 -3.60 -11.91
CA VAL A 86 -1.15 -3.75 -11.41
C VAL A 86 -1.71 -2.39 -10.99
N GLU A 87 -2.95 -2.13 -11.39
CA GLU A 87 -3.71 -1.00 -10.88
C GLU A 87 -4.45 -1.42 -9.61
N LEU A 88 -4.15 -0.71 -8.52
CA LEU A 88 -4.75 -0.92 -7.21
C LEU A 88 -5.66 0.26 -6.88
N GLU A 89 -6.61 0.04 -5.98
CA GLU A 89 -7.54 1.08 -5.55
C GLU A 89 -7.88 1.00 -4.07
N VAL A 90 -8.25 2.14 -3.52
CA VAL A 90 -8.87 2.27 -2.20
C VAL A 90 -10.03 3.25 -2.29
N THR A 91 -11.14 2.91 -1.63
CA THR A 91 -12.34 3.72 -1.62
C THR A 91 -12.63 4.16 -0.19
N VAL A 92 -12.79 5.46 -0.01
CA VAL A 92 -13.27 6.10 1.21
C VAL A 92 -14.72 6.51 1.00
N GLU A 93 -15.59 6.06 1.89
CA GLU A 93 -17.01 6.38 1.89
C GLU A 93 -17.28 7.49 2.91
N ILE A 94 -18.01 8.52 2.50
CA ILE A 94 -18.53 9.56 3.39
C ILE A 94 -20.03 9.30 3.52
N VAL A 95 -20.48 8.90 4.71
CA VAL A 95 -21.90 8.78 5.03
C VAL A 95 -22.39 10.13 5.52
N THR A 96 -23.36 10.70 4.80
CA THR A 96 -23.89 12.04 5.04
C THR A 96 -25.02 12.00 6.08
N GLY A 97 -25.25 13.12 6.77
CA GLY A 97 -26.19 13.18 7.89
C GLY A 97 -25.94 14.36 8.82
N GLU A 98 -26.58 14.36 9.99
CA GLU A 98 -26.33 15.35 11.06
C GLU A 98 -24.93 15.20 11.67
N VAL A 99 -24.38 13.99 11.59
CA VAL A 99 -23.02 13.63 11.94
C VAL A 99 -22.48 12.81 10.78
N ILE A 100 -21.27 13.13 10.31
CA ILE A 100 -20.65 12.44 9.20
C ILE A 100 -19.83 11.26 9.73
N ASP A 101 -19.98 10.11 9.07
CA ASP A 101 -19.09 8.96 9.27
C ASP A 101 -18.24 8.76 8.01
N ILE A 102 -16.92 8.87 8.15
CA ILE A 102 -15.95 8.56 7.08
C ILE A 102 -15.42 7.16 7.29
N ILE A 103 -15.62 6.29 6.29
CA ILE A 103 -15.36 4.86 6.35
C ILE A 103 -14.38 4.48 5.25
N TYR A 104 -13.48 3.55 5.51
CA TYR A 104 -12.72 2.91 4.42
C TYR A 104 -12.49 1.42 4.69
N GLN A 105 -12.38 0.67 3.61
CA GLN A 105 -12.10 -0.76 3.62
C GLN A 105 -10.86 -1.07 2.77
N VAL A 106 -9.89 -1.76 3.37
CA VAL A 106 -8.75 -2.32 2.62
C VAL A 106 -9.16 -3.69 2.09
N LYS A 107 -9.29 -3.80 0.75
CA LYS A 107 -9.61 -5.06 0.07
C LYS A 107 -8.46 -6.06 0.23
N PRO A 108 -8.69 -7.38 0.29
CA PRO A 108 -7.60 -8.35 0.25
C PRO A 108 -6.86 -8.25 -1.08
N LEU A 109 -5.58 -8.63 -1.09
CA LEU A 109 -4.74 -8.54 -2.29
C LEU A 109 -5.29 -9.38 -3.45
N ASP A 110 -5.93 -10.50 -3.15
CA ASP A 110 -6.57 -11.43 -4.10
C ASP A 110 -7.74 -10.80 -4.88
N TYR A 111 -8.27 -9.67 -4.41
CA TYR A 111 -9.24 -8.87 -5.16
C TYR A 111 -8.64 -8.32 -6.46
N PHE A 112 -7.32 -8.11 -6.48
CA PHE A 112 -6.60 -7.56 -7.63
C PHE A 112 -5.94 -8.70 -8.42
N PRO A 113 -6.27 -8.87 -9.70
CA PRO A 113 -5.67 -9.90 -10.54
C PRO A 113 -4.13 -9.78 -10.55
N ASP A 114 -3.45 -10.91 -10.36
CA ASP A 114 -2.00 -11.05 -10.43
C ASP A 114 -1.20 -10.08 -9.53
N ALA A 115 -1.76 -9.67 -8.39
CA ALA A 115 -1.16 -8.68 -7.50
C ALA A 115 -0.27 -9.27 -6.38
N TYR A 116 -0.10 -10.60 -6.28
CA TYR A 116 0.62 -11.25 -5.17
C TYR A 116 2.09 -10.84 -5.01
N TRP A 117 2.70 -10.27 -6.05
CA TRP A 117 4.07 -9.74 -6.01
C TRP A 117 4.15 -8.37 -5.32
N VAL A 118 3.02 -7.70 -5.07
CA VAL A 118 2.97 -6.40 -4.41
C VAL A 118 3.32 -6.55 -2.93
N LYS A 119 4.43 -5.92 -2.55
CA LYS A 119 4.95 -5.93 -1.18
C LYS A 119 4.24 -4.89 -0.32
N ASN A 120 4.03 -5.21 0.96
CA ASN A 120 3.47 -4.28 1.95
C ASN A 120 2.11 -3.66 1.56
N TYR A 121 1.29 -4.40 0.79
CA TYR A 121 0.07 -3.87 0.19
C TYR A 121 -0.86 -3.18 1.19
N ARG A 122 -1.23 -3.83 2.31
CA ARG A 122 -2.15 -3.22 3.29
C ARG A 122 -1.63 -1.92 3.88
N ALA A 123 -0.33 -1.84 4.15
CA ALA A 123 0.28 -0.62 4.69
C ALA A 123 0.19 0.52 3.67
N LYS A 124 0.42 0.24 2.38
CA LYS A 124 0.26 1.22 1.30
C LYS A 124 -1.20 1.64 1.13
N ALA A 125 -2.13 0.68 1.12
CA ALA A 125 -3.56 0.94 0.99
C ALA A 125 -4.11 1.77 2.17
N ASP A 126 -3.68 1.47 3.40
CA ASP A 126 -4.01 2.21 4.62
C ASP A 126 -3.47 3.66 4.57
N ASN A 127 -2.22 3.84 4.14
CA ASN A 127 -1.65 5.18 3.94
C ASN A 127 -2.38 5.97 2.85
N ASN A 128 -2.76 5.31 1.74
CA ASN A 128 -3.52 5.94 0.66
C ASN A 128 -4.93 6.33 1.13
N ALA A 129 -5.62 5.49 1.92
CA ALA A 129 -6.90 5.84 2.52
C ALA A 129 -6.79 7.06 3.43
N LYS A 130 -5.77 7.11 4.29
CA LYS A 130 -5.50 8.27 5.16
C LYS A 130 -5.20 9.53 4.35
N MET A 131 -4.46 9.43 3.25
CA MET A 131 -4.25 10.56 2.33
C MET A 131 -5.58 11.07 1.76
N VAL A 132 -6.48 10.18 1.34
CA VAL A 132 -7.81 10.57 0.84
C VAL A 132 -8.61 11.28 1.93
N ILE A 133 -8.62 10.75 3.15
CA ILE A 133 -9.33 11.36 4.30
C ILE A 133 -8.76 12.73 4.66
N ASP A 134 -7.43 12.83 4.75
CA ASP A 134 -6.74 14.09 5.02
C ASP A 134 -7.09 15.13 3.94
N THR A 135 -7.17 14.71 2.67
CA THR A 135 -7.58 15.57 1.55
C THR A 135 -9.05 15.96 1.65
N ILE A 136 -9.96 15.04 2.00
CA ILE A 136 -11.38 15.34 2.25
C ILE A 136 -11.50 16.45 3.30
N LEU A 137 -10.77 16.34 4.40
CA LEU A 137 -10.83 17.32 5.49
C LEU A 137 -10.13 18.64 5.14
N ARG A 138 -9.13 18.65 4.26
CA ARG A 138 -8.41 19.88 3.88
C ARG A 138 -9.04 20.64 2.73
N SER A 139 -9.75 19.95 1.84
CA SER A 139 -10.17 20.49 0.54
C SER A 139 -11.69 20.66 0.40
N THR A 140 -12.47 20.36 1.44
CA THR A 140 -13.93 20.40 1.37
C THR A 140 -14.56 21.20 2.51
N ILE A 141 -15.84 21.55 2.35
CA ILE A 141 -16.64 22.25 3.36
C ILE A 141 -16.72 21.48 4.70
N ILE A 142 -16.49 20.16 4.69
CA ILE A 142 -16.44 19.34 5.91
C ILE A 142 -15.35 19.87 6.86
N GLY A 143 -14.17 20.16 6.33
CA GLY A 143 -13.06 20.74 7.10
C GLY A 143 -13.37 22.12 7.64
N GLU A 144 -14.03 22.96 6.85
CA GLU A 144 -14.43 24.30 7.27
C GLU A 144 -15.47 24.27 8.39
N LYS A 145 -16.47 23.37 8.29
CA LYS A 145 -17.45 23.15 9.35
C LYS A 145 -16.76 22.63 10.62
N LEU A 146 -15.77 21.75 10.50
CA LEU A 146 -15.02 21.22 11.63
C LEU A 146 -14.21 22.30 12.36
N VAL A 147 -13.54 23.17 11.60
CA VAL A 147 -12.84 24.35 12.14
C VAL A 147 -13.82 25.25 12.92
N LYS A 148 -15.01 25.51 12.36
CA LYS A 148 -16.05 26.31 13.03
C LYS A 148 -16.58 25.64 14.30
N ASP A 149 -16.80 24.32 14.31
CA ASP A 149 -17.18 23.59 15.53
C ASP A 149 -16.09 23.74 16.61
N TRP A 150 -14.81 23.58 16.25
CA TRP A 150 -13.71 23.74 17.20
C TRP A 150 -13.60 25.15 17.76
N MET A 151 -13.77 26.19 16.92
CA MET A 151 -13.81 27.58 17.39
C MET A 151 -14.92 27.78 18.43
N LYS A 152 -16.12 27.25 18.18
CA LYS A 152 -17.25 27.37 19.09
C LYS A 152 -17.06 26.57 20.38
N ARG A 153 -16.63 25.31 20.26
CA ARG A 153 -16.52 24.35 21.36
C ARG A 153 -15.36 24.66 22.30
N TYR A 154 -14.21 24.99 21.73
CA TYR A 154 -12.96 25.18 22.47
C TYR A 154 -12.56 26.66 22.61
N LYS A 155 -13.37 27.60 22.09
CA LYS A 155 -13.10 29.04 22.14
C LYS A 155 -11.72 29.43 21.59
N MET A 156 -11.25 28.70 20.57
CA MET A 156 -10.00 28.97 19.88
C MET A 156 -10.22 29.91 18.70
N ASP A 157 -9.18 30.67 18.32
CA ASP A 157 -9.20 31.49 17.12
C ASP A 157 -9.13 30.63 15.84
N GLU A 158 -9.53 31.22 14.71
CA GLU A 158 -9.58 30.52 13.43
C GLU A 158 -8.20 30.01 12.98
N GLN A 159 -7.14 30.80 13.18
CA GLN A 159 -5.79 30.42 12.76
C GLN A 159 -5.29 29.21 13.54
N THR A 160 -5.50 29.19 14.86
CA THR A 160 -5.17 28.04 15.71
C THR A 160 -5.97 26.80 15.33
N ALA A 161 -7.28 26.95 15.05
CA ALA A 161 -8.12 25.83 14.60
C ALA A 161 -7.68 25.26 13.24
N ARG A 162 -7.27 26.12 12.30
CA ARG A 162 -6.73 25.70 11.00
C ARG A 162 -5.37 25.02 11.13
N ARG A 163 -4.47 25.54 11.96
CA ARG A 163 -3.18 24.89 12.27
C ARG A 163 -3.37 23.53 12.94
N ARG A 164 -4.39 23.41 13.80
CA ARG A 164 -4.78 22.12 14.36
C ARG A 164 -5.20 21.16 13.26
N LEU A 165 -6.09 21.58 12.35
CA LEU A 165 -6.49 20.74 11.20
C LEU A 165 -5.27 20.30 10.37
N GLU A 166 -4.34 21.21 10.09
CA GLU A 166 -3.09 20.92 9.35
C GLU A 166 -2.21 19.90 10.03
N GLY A 167 -2.00 20.04 11.34
CA GLY A 167 -1.21 19.09 12.11
C GLY A 167 -1.86 17.70 12.17
N LEU A 168 -3.19 17.65 12.10
CA LEU A 168 -3.97 16.41 12.10
C LEU A 168 -3.98 15.73 10.73
N THR A 169 -3.87 16.47 9.63
CA THR A 169 -3.96 15.97 8.23
C THR A 169 -2.63 16.05 7.46
N PRO A 170 -1.54 15.40 7.90
CA PRO A 170 -0.23 15.55 7.29
C PRO A 170 -0.10 14.93 5.89
N LEU A 171 -1.02 14.06 5.49
CA LEU A 171 -0.98 13.35 4.20
C LEU A 171 -1.85 14.01 3.12
N ALA A 172 -2.50 15.13 3.40
CA ALA A 172 -3.41 15.77 2.46
C ALA A 172 -2.69 16.15 1.15
N ARG A 173 -3.33 15.85 0.01
CA ARG A 173 -2.85 16.33 -1.28
C ARG A 173 -3.17 17.81 -1.43
N VAL A 174 -2.17 18.58 -1.82
CA VAL A 174 -2.36 19.99 -2.17
C VAL A 174 -3.16 20.04 -3.47
N MET A 175 -4.28 20.76 -3.45
CA MET A 175 -4.94 21.18 -4.67
C MET A 175 -4.05 22.20 -5.36
N GLU A 176 -3.48 21.87 -6.53
CA GLU A 176 -3.00 22.91 -7.42
C GLU A 176 -4.22 23.65 -7.96
N VAL A 177 -4.63 24.71 -7.26
CA VAL A 177 -5.51 25.71 -7.85
C VAL A 177 -4.68 26.41 -8.91
N ALA A 178 -4.85 26.01 -10.17
CA ALA A 178 -4.29 26.77 -11.28
C ALA A 178 -4.75 28.23 -11.13
N PRO A 179 -3.83 29.22 -10.98
CA PRO A 179 -4.25 30.60 -10.95
C PRO A 179 -4.87 30.91 -12.32
N ALA A 180 -6.11 31.41 -12.32
CA ALA A 180 -6.72 31.95 -13.51
C ALA A 180 -5.83 33.09 -14.03
N VAL A 181 -5.06 32.82 -15.10
CA VAL A 181 -4.21 33.82 -15.72
C VAL A 181 -5.11 34.81 -16.45
N VAL A 182 -5.20 36.01 -15.91
CA VAL A 182 -5.68 37.20 -16.59
C VAL A 182 -4.70 37.48 -17.75
N GLN A 183 -5.00 36.98 -18.95
CA GLN A 183 -4.26 37.32 -20.16
C GLN A 183 -4.98 38.43 -20.93
N HIS A 184 -4.66 39.68 -20.58
CA HIS A 184 -4.70 40.87 -21.43
C HIS A 184 -3.76 41.86 -20.74
N THR A 185 -2.48 41.94 -21.06
CA THR A 185 -1.83 42.66 -22.18
C THR A 185 -0.36 42.21 -22.10
N VAL A 186 0.35 41.84 -23.16
CA VAL A 186 0.99 42.70 -24.14
C VAL A 186 1.43 41.75 -25.27
N GLN A 187 0.73 41.79 -26.39
CA GLN A 187 1.13 41.10 -27.61
C GLN A 187 1.18 42.15 -28.73
N GLN A 188 2.25 42.93 -28.75
CA GLN A 188 2.68 43.76 -29.88
C GLN A 188 4.05 44.36 -29.53
N VAL A 189 5.12 43.61 -29.75
CA VAL A 189 6.42 43.97 -30.38
C VAL A 189 7.24 42.66 -30.34
N THR A 190 7.32 41.84 -31.38
CA THR A 190 8.47 41.82 -32.30
C THR A 190 8.28 40.66 -33.30
N THR A 191 7.34 40.78 -34.23
CA THR A 191 7.35 40.00 -35.48
C THR A 191 8.28 40.67 -36.48
N GLN A 192 9.59 40.61 -36.22
CA GLN A 192 10.64 41.01 -37.16
C GLN A 192 11.98 40.54 -36.61
N GLN A 193 12.31 39.25 -36.73
CA GLN A 193 13.69 38.72 -36.77
C GLN A 193 13.83 37.20 -37.02
N VAL A 194 12.82 36.53 -37.59
CA VAL A 194 12.93 35.10 -37.98
C VAL A 194 13.04 34.96 -39.50
N GLN A 195 13.99 35.67 -40.11
CA GLN A 195 14.19 35.58 -41.56
C GLN A 195 15.66 35.61 -42.03
N GLN A 196 16.63 35.22 -41.19
CA GLN A 196 18.04 35.28 -41.63
C GLN A 196 18.98 34.11 -41.32
N GLN A 197 18.52 32.92 -40.93
CA GLN A 197 19.45 31.77 -40.80
C GLN A 197 18.92 30.45 -41.39
N GLN A 198 18.26 30.52 -42.54
CA GLN A 198 18.23 29.42 -43.51
C GLN A 198 19.19 29.74 -44.65
N GLN A 199 20.49 29.52 -44.43
CA GLN A 199 21.47 29.30 -45.49
C GLN A 199 22.79 28.84 -44.83
N GLN A 200 22.91 27.55 -44.56
CA GLN A 200 24.10 26.75 -44.87
C GLN A 200 23.93 25.32 -44.31
N GLN A 201 24.45 24.36 -45.08
CA GLN A 201 24.64 22.95 -44.75
C GLN A 201 23.48 21.99 -45.05
N GLN A 202 23.13 21.91 -46.34
CA GLN A 202 23.17 20.60 -47.00
C GLN A 202 24.57 20.42 -47.60
N GLN A 203 25.36 19.47 -47.09
CA GLN A 203 26.18 18.60 -47.94
C GLN A 203 26.84 17.45 -47.13
N GLN A 204 26.54 16.24 -47.63
CA GLN A 204 27.31 14.98 -47.54
C GLN A 204 26.88 13.92 -46.50
N GLN A 205 26.07 13.02 -47.04
CA GLN A 205 25.85 11.64 -46.61
C GLN A 205 26.95 10.70 -47.14
N GLN A 206 27.27 9.72 -46.29
CA GLN A 206 27.58 8.31 -46.58
C GLN A 206 28.87 7.93 -47.32
N ALA A 207 29.68 7.10 -46.66
CA ALA A 207 30.07 5.76 -47.14
C ALA A 207 30.89 5.01 -46.08
N ALA A 208 30.54 3.76 -45.76
CA ALA A 208 31.48 2.64 -45.65
C ALA A 208 30.75 1.32 -45.34
N THR A 209 30.85 0.39 -46.29
CA THR A 209 30.50 -1.03 -46.20
C THR A 209 31.76 -1.88 -45.99
N ALA A 210 31.54 -3.13 -45.53
CA ALA A 210 32.33 -4.35 -45.74
C ALA A 210 33.29 -4.84 -44.60
N ALA A 211 32.79 -5.88 -43.91
CA ALA A 211 33.32 -7.25 -43.85
C ALA A 211 34.75 -7.59 -43.35
N ALA A 212 34.74 -8.52 -42.39
CA ALA A 212 35.50 -9.79 -42.32
C ALA A 212 36.72 -9.94 -41.37
N THR A 213 36.51 -10.85 -40.40
CA THR A 213 37.39 -11.92 -39.88
C THR A 213 38.72 -11.60 -39.17
N ALA A 214 38.80 -12.02 -37.90
CA ALA A 214 39.93 -12.81 -37.37
C ALA A 214 39.50 -13.62 -36.12
N GLN A 215 39.86 -14.91 -36.13
CA GLN A 215 39.67 -15.89 -35.06
C GLN A 215 40.81 -15.80 -34.04
N VAL A 216 40.55 -16.08 -32.75
CA VAL A 216 41.51 -16.76 -31.85
C VAL A 216 40.75 -17.65 -30.86
N GLN A 217 41.15 -18.92 -30.80
CA GLN A 217 40.73 -19.95 -29.84
C GLN A 217 41.58 -19.89 -28.57
N ALA A 218 40.97 -20.14 -27.40
CA ALA A 218 41.59 -20.89 -26.30
C ALA A 218 40.50 -21.47 -25.37
N LYS A 219 40.69 -22.73 -24.98
CA LYS A 219 39.78 -23.63 -24.24
C LYS A 219 40.26 -23.73 -22.75
N PRO A 220 39.71 -24.61 -21.90
CA PRO A 220 38.86 -24.30 -20.76
C PRO A 220 39.53 -24.56 -19.39
N THR A 221 38.97 -24.03 -18.30
CA THR A 221 39.17 -24.63 -16.97
C THR A 221 37.89 -24.61 -16.14
N THR A 222 37.70 -25.76 -15.51
CA THR A 222 36.59 -26.25 -14.70
C THR A 222 36.51 -25.60 -13.33
N GLY A 223 35.31 -25.39 -12.79
CA GLY A 223 35.13 -25.01 -11.39
C GLY A 223 33.68 -24.87 -10.95
N ALA A 224 33.06 -25.99 -10.60
CA ALA A 224 31.95 -26.17 -9.64
C ALA A 224 30.77 -25.16 -9.63
N LYS A 225 29.65 -25.65 -10.17
CA LYS A 225 28.28 -25.20 -9.89
C LYS A 225 27.93 -25.42 -8.40
N PRO A 226 27.47 -24.42 -7.64
CA PRO A 226 26.63 -24.69 -6.49
C PRO A 226 25.26 -25.13 -7.00
N ALA A 227 24.82 -26.31 -6.57
CA ALA A 227 23.48 -26.80 -6.83
C ALA A 227 22.46 -25.77 -6.32
N ALA A 228 21.63 -25.26 -7.23
CA ALA A 228 20.40 -24.56 -6.90
C ALA A 228 19.49 -25.55 -6.17
N ALA A 229 19.44 -25.47 -4.85
CA ALA A 229 18.50 -26.19 -4.03
C ALA A 229 17.39 -25.22 -3.59
N GLY A 230 16.16 -25.52 -4.00
CA GLY A 230 14.96 -25.04 -3.34
C GLY A 230 14.35 -23.73 -3.84
N ALA A 231 14.12 -23.57 -5.16
CA ALA A 231 13.07 -22.65 -5.59
C ALA A 231 11.71 -23.26 -5.20
N HIS A 232 10.95 -22.58 -4.33
CA HIS A 232 9.61 -22.99 -3.94
C HIS A 232 8.69 -22.97 -5.18
N THR A 233 8.29 -24.14 -5.68
CA THR A 233 7.39 -24.29 -6.83
C THR A 233 5.91 -24.45 -6.42
N GLY A 234 5.62 -24.43 -5.12
CA GLY A 234 4.27 -24.54 -4.57
C GLY A 234 3.63 -23.18 -4.28
N LYS A 235 2.32 -23.06 -4.51
CA LYS A 235 1.50 -21.98 -3.94
C LYS A 235 1.42 -22.22 -2.43
N GLY A 236 2.09 -21.39 -1.65
CA GLY A 236 2.08 -21.45 -0.18
C GLY A 236 3.17 -22.30 0.45
N ILE A 237 3.20 -22.25 1.79
CA ILE A 237 4.11 -23.01 2.65
C ILE A 237 3.90 -24.52 2.47
N ASP A 238 4.99 -25.29 2.52
CA ASP A 238 4.90 -26.76 2.51
C ASP A 238 4.21 -27.26 3.81
N PRO A 239 3.02 -27.88 3.75
CA PRO A 239 2.33 -28.33 4.95
C PRO A 239 3.06 -29.45 5.71
N ASN A 240 4.04 -30.11 5.08
CA ASN A 240 4.86 -31.16 5.67
C ASN A 240 6.31 -30.71 5.93
N PHE A 241 6.55 -29.40 6.00
CA PHE A 241 7.90 -28.84 6.16
C PHE A 241 8.67 -29.42 7.35
N THR A 242 8.00 -29.76 8.45
CA THR A 242 8.62 -30.38 9.64
C THR A 242 9.22 -31.76 9.40
N LYS A 243 8.78 -32.45 8.35
CA LYS A 243 9.34 -33.74 7.89
C LYS A 243 10.35 -33.55 6.76
N ASN A 244 10.12 -32.55 5.92
CA ASN A 244 10.86 -32.35 4.68
C ASN A 244 12.09 -31.45 4.83
N ARG A 245 12.14 -30.63 5.89
CA ARG A 245 13.21 -29.68 6.18
C ARG A 245 13.90 -30.02 7.48
N GLN A 246 15.14 -29.56 7.61
CA GLN A 246 15.95 -29.70 8.82
C GLN A 246 15.90 -28.40 9.62
N VAL A 247 15.91 -28.52 10.96
CA VAL A 247 16.09 -27.37 11.84
C VAL A 247 17.50 -26.81 11.61
N ALA A 248 17.57 -25.57 11.17
CA ALA A 248 18.80 -24.84 10.87
C ALA A 248 19.21 -23.89 12.00
N GLY A 249 18.30 -23.54 12.91
CA GLY A 249 18.56 -22.66 14.04
C GLY A 249 17.33 -22.39 14.88
N GLU A 250 17.41 -21.35 15.71
CA GLU A 250 16.34 -20.85 16.58
C GLU A 250 16.29 -19.32 16.49
N HIS A 251 15.09 -18.74 16.53
CA HIS A 251 14.84 -17.31 16.57
C HIS A 251 13.74 -17.04 17.60
N ALA A 252 13.94 -16.08 18.51
CA ALA A 252 12.93 -15.67 19.49
C ALA A 252 12.17 -16.82 20.21
N GLY A 253 12.86 -17.93 20.54
CA GLY A 253 12.27 -19.08 21.22
C GLY A 253 11.55 -20.09 20.34
N HIS A 254 11.61 -19.96 19.01
CA HIS A 254 11.02 -20.90 18.05
C HIS A 254 12.04 -21.41 17.02
N ALA A 255 11.82 -22.62 16.51
CA ALA A 255 12.70 -23.26 15.55
C ALA A 255 12.68 -22.55 14.18
N VAL A 256 13.83 -22.51 13.51
CA VAL A 256 14.00 -22.06 12.12
C VAL A 256 14.34 -23.27 11.26
N TRP A 257 13.54 -23.50 10.22
CA TRP A 257 13.63 -24.64 9.33
C TRP A 257 14.23 -24.22 7.99
N GLY A 258 15.36 -24.84 7.63
CA GLY A 258 16.15 -24.45 6.46
C GLY A 258 15.57 -24.86 5.11
N PRO A 259 16.25 -24.54 4.00
CA PRO A 259 17.57 -23.87 3.96
C PRO A 259 17.50 -22.41 4.42
N VAL A 260 18.59 -21.93 5.02
CA VAL A 260 18.79 -20.54 5.42
C VAL A 260 20.08 -20.04 4.76
N ASN A 261 19.97 -19.03 3.91
CA ASN A 261 21.06 -18.35 3.23
C ASN A 261 20.72 -16.85 3.08
N PRO A 262 20.90 -16.06 4.15
CA PRO A 262 20.51 -14.66 4.16
C PRO A 262 21.29 -13.83 3.13
N PRO A 263 20.69 -12.77 2.56
CA PRO A 263 19.32 -12.31 2.78
C PRO A 263 18.31 -12.98 1.83
N GLN A 264 18.72 -13.92 0.98
CA GLN A 264 17.89 -14.42 -0.12
C GLN A 264 16.96 -15.58 0.28
N LEU A 265 17.40 -16.39 1.24
CA LEU A 265 16.62 -17.48 1.81
C LEU A 265 16.69 -17.38 3.34
N LEU A 266 15.55 -17.30 3.98
CA LEU A 266 15.40 -17.25 5.43
C LEU A 266 14.67 -18.47 5.98
N GLY A 267 14.04 -19.26 5.11
CA GLY A 267 13.37 -20.49 5.48
C GLY A 267 12.07 -20.25 6.24
N ILE A 268 11.67 -21.24 7.04
CA ILE A 268 10.39 -21.23 7.76
C ILE A 268 10.65 -21.02 9.25
N HIS A 269 10.04 -19.99 9.82
CA HIS A 269 10.13 -19.67 11.24
C HIS A 269 8.91 -20.22 11.99
N GLY A 270 9.13 -20.93 13.09
CA GLY A 270 8.07 -21.51 13.92
C GLY A 270 7.75 -22.97 13.61
N THR A 271 7.06 -23.64 14.54
CA THR A 271 6.69 -25.06 14.45
C THR A 271 5.18 -25.25 14.50
N TYR A 272 4.53 -24.68 15.51
CA TYR A 272 3.08 -24.74 15.68
C TYR A 272 2.39 -23.59 14.93
N VAL A 273 3.07 -22.45 14.88
CA VAL A 273 2.73 -21.33 14.01
C VAL A 273 3.93 -21.10 13.11
N ALA A 274 3.91 -21.70 11.94
CA ALA A 274 4.99 -21.61 10.99
C ALA A 274 4.74 -20.51 9.96
N VAL A 275 5.73 -19.68 9.69
CA VAL A 275 5.71 -18.64 8.66
C VAL A 275 6.89 -18.85 7.73
N ASP A 276 6.60 -19.06 6.46
CA ASP A 276 7.60 -19.14 5.40
C ASP A 276 8.07 -17.73 5.03
N PHE A 277 9.27 -17.37 5.48
CA PHE A 277 9.84 -16.04 5.24
C PHE A 277 10.21 -15.82 3.77
N ASP A 278 10.44 -16.90 3.01
CA ASP A 278 10.85 -16.84 1.61
C ASP A 278 9.68 -16.35 0.72
N ILE A 279 8.44 -16.60 1.14
CA ILE A 279 7.21 -16.19 0.39
C ILE A 279 6.35 -15.15 1.13
N CYS A 280 6.63 -14.83 2.39
CA CYS A 280 5.94 -13.76 3.11
C CYS A 280 6.22 -12.40 2.44
N VAL A 281 5.16 -11.70 2.01
CA VAL A 281 5.24 -10.38 1.32
C VAL A 281 4.96 -9.18 2.22
N ALA A 282 5.01 -9.40 3.54
CA ALA A 282 4.69 -8.39 4.55
C ALA A 282 3.31 -7.74 4.40
N ASP A 283 2.30 -8.52 4.00
CA ASP A 283 0.92 -8.03 3.89
C ASP A 283 0.37 -7.55 5.24
N GLY A 284 0.61 -8.31 6.31
CA GLY A 284 0.20 -7.95 7.67
C GLY A 284 -1.21 -8.39 8.07
N ALA A 285 -2.01 -9.00 7.18
CA ALA A 285 -3.33 -9.55 7.54
C ALA A 285 -3.29 -10.49 8.75
N CYS A 286 -2.24 -11.31 8.85
CA CYS A 286 -2.06 -12.26 9.96
C CYS A 286 -1.89 -11.57 11.31
N ILE A 287 -1.21 -10.41 11.35
CA ILE A 287 -1.02 -9.62 12.57
C ILE A 287 -2.36 -9.02 12.99
N GLU A 288 -3.10 -8.42 12.07
CA GLU A 288 -4.41 -7.81 12.35
C GLU A 288 -5.49 -8.85 12.73
N ALA A 289 -5.43 -10.06 12.13
CA ALA A 289 -6.40 -11.12 12.38
C ALA A 289 -6.12 -11.95 13.65
N CYS A 290 -4.93 -11.83 14.26
CA CYS A 290 -4.55 -12.66 15.39
C CYS A 290 -5.11 -12.10 16.71
N PRO A 291 -6.07 -12.78 17.38
CA PRO A 291 -6.69 -12.24 18.61
C PRO A 291 -5.77 -12.30 19.84
N VAL A 292 -4.66 -13.02 19.74
CA VAL A 292 -3.70 -13.26 20.83
C VAL A 292 -2.30 -12.74 20.47
N ASN A 293 -2.20 -11.91 19.42
CA ASN A 293 -0.98 -11.22 19.02
C ASN A 293 0.27 -12.12 18.85
N VAL A 294 0.15 -13.29 18.22
CA VAL A 294 1.28 -14.23 18.03
C VAL A 294 2.47 -13.61 17.30
N TYR A 295 2.21 -12.66 16.40
CA TYR A 295 3.17 -12.15 15.44
C TYR A 295 3.78 -10.80 15.84
N GLU A 296 5.04 -10.61 15.47
CA GLU A 296 5.75 -9.34 15.52
C GLU A 296 6.38 -9.03 14.15
N TRP A 297 6.68 -7.76 13.87
CA TRP A 297 7.43 -7.40 12.66
C TRP A 297 8.92 -7.66 12.89
N PHE A 298 9.51 -8.45 12.02
CA PHE A 298 10.95 -8.71 11.98
C PHE A 298 11.55 -8.15 10.69
N GLU A 299 12.57 -7.31 10.80
CA GLU A 299 13.21 -6.65 9.66
C GLU A 299 14.14 -7.63 8.91
N THR A 300 13.99 -7.70 7.59
CA THR A 300 14.74 -8.59 6.69
C THR A 300 15.25 -7.81 5.47
N PRO A 301 16.15 -6.82 5.68
CA PRO A 301 16.61 -5.93 4.62
C PRO A 301 17.28 -6.70 3.47
N GLY A 302 16.94 -6.33 2.24
CA GLY A 302 17.48 -6.98 1.04
C GLY A 302 16.84 -8.31 0.64
N HIS A 303 15.84 -8.81 1.37
CA HIS A 303 15.14 -10.04 1.00
C HIS A 303 14.18 -9.80 -0.19
N PRO A 304 14.15 -10.70 -1.20
CA PRO A 304 13.43 -10.47 -2.45
C PRO A 304 11.91 -10.41 -2.28
N ALA A 305 11.31 -11.18 -1.37
CA ALA A 305 9.87 -11.12 -1.10
C ALA A 305 9.40 -9.87 -0.35
N SER A 306 10.10 -9.41 0.69
CA SER A 306 9.79 -8.19 1.45
C SER A 306 10.90 -7.87 2.44
N GLU A 307 11.08 -6.60 2.80
CA GLU A 307 12.11 -6.15 3.74
C GLU A 307 11.75 -6.32 5.21
N LYS A 308 10.59 -6.93 5.50
CA LYS A 308 10.16 -7.34 6.85
C LYS A 308 9.27 -8.57 6.76
N LYS A 309 9.05 -9.27 7.87
CA LYS A 309 8.26 -10.51 7.98
C LYS A 309 7.41 -10.51 9.24
N ALA A 310 6.31 -11.25 9.20
CA ALA A 310 5.50 -11.52 10.40
C ALA A 310 6.13 -12.70 11.16
N ASP A 311 7.00 -12.42 12.10
CA ASP A 311 7.70 -13.41 12.92
C ASP A 311 6.77 -13.97 13.99
N PRO A 312 6.65 -15.31 14.14
CA PRO A 312 5.77 -15.93 15.14
C PRO A 312 6.42 -15.96 16.53
N ALA A 313 6.91 -14.82 17.01
CA ALA A 313 7.64 -14.65 18.27
C ALA A 313 6.91 -15.23 19.49
N ARG A 314 5.57 -15.26 19.45
CA ARG A 314 4.71 -15.84 20.50
C ARG A 314 3.91 -17.03 20.01
N GLU A 315 4.51 -17.94 19.23
CA GLU A 315 3.80 -19.13 18.74
C GLU A 315 3.17 -19.99 19.84
N THR A 316 3.70 -19.88 21.07
CA THR A 316 3.19 -20.54 22.29
C THR A 316 1.76 -20.12 22.64
N ASP A 317 1.37 -18.90 22.29
CA ASP A 317 0.11 -18.28 22.69
C ASP A 317 -1.03 -18.58 21.71
N CYS A 318 -0.70 -19.23 20.59
CA CYS A 318 -1.65 -19.56 19.55
C CYS A 318 -2.80 -20.44 20.07
N ILE A 319 -4.03 -20.00 19.80
CA ILE A 319 -5.27 -20.71 20.12
C ILE A 319 -5.79 -21.58 18.97
N PHE A 320 -5.00 -21.77 17.91
CA PHE A 320 -5.31 -22.62 16.74
C PHE A 320 -6.63 -22.27 16.03
N CYS A 321 -6.98 -20.98 15.94
CA CYS A 321 -8.21 -20.52 15.28
C CYS A 321 -8.13 -20.56 13.73
N LEU A 322 -6.95 -20.79 13.16
CA LEU A 322 -6.66 -20.84 11.71
C LEU A 322 -6.90 -19.55 10.92
N ALA A 323 -7.31 -18.45 11.57
CA ALA A 323 -7.61 -17.20 10.90
C ALA A 323 -6.43 -16.66 10.06
N CYS A 324 -5.22 -16.68 10.61
CA CYS A 324 -4.00 -16.23 9.93
C CYS A 324 -3.62 -17.07 8.70
N GLU A 325 -3.90 -18.38 8.70
CA GLU A 325 -3.68 -19.26 7.55
C GLU A 325 -4.62 -18.89 6.39
N THR A 326 -5.87 -18.51 6.70
CA THR A 326 -6.88 -18.14 5.69
C THR A 326 -6.67 -16.74 5.11
N VAL A 327 -6.24 -15.76 5.91
CA VAL A 327 -6.13 -14.36 5.45
C VAL A 327 -4.79 -14.02 4.77
N CYS A 328 -3.82 -14.94 4.75
CA CYS A 328 -2.49 -14.71 4.20
C CYS A 328 -2.50 -14.85 2.66
N PRO A 329 -2.30 -13.77 1.88
CA PRO A 329 -2.39 -13.84 0.42
C PRO A 329 -1.41 -14.84 -0.23
N PRO A 330 -0.11 -14.88 0.12
CA PRO A 330 0.79 -15.87 -0.45
C PRO A 330 0.65 -17.26 0.20
N MET A 331 -0.31 -17.46 1.11
CA MET A 331 -0.46 -18.69 1.91
C MET A 331 0.86 -19.09 2.62
N ALA A 332 1.55 -18.11 3.21
CA ALA A 332 2.85 -18.30 3.84
C ALA A 332 2.79 -18.92 5.24
N ILE A 333 1.59 -19.16 5.79
CA ILE A 333 1.40 -19.52 7.20
C ILE A 333 0.82 -20.92 7.29
N LYS A 334 1.40 -21.76 8.16
CA LYS A 334 0.83 -23.06 8.53
C LYS A 334 0.62 -23.16 10.03
N ILE A 335 -0.60 -23.51 10.42
CA ILE A 335 -0.92 -23.81 11.80
C ILE A 335 -0.98 -25.33 12.00
N THR A 336 -0.21 -25.82 12.96
CA THR A 336 -0.21 -27.24 13.36
C THR A 336 -0.58 -27.34 14.84
N LYS A 337 -1.67 -28.07 15.13
CA LYS A 337 -2.14 -28.25 16.52
C LYS A 337 -1.10 -29.02 17.34
N ARG A 338 -0.86 -28.58 18.58
CA ARG A 338 -0.08 -29.35 19.56
C ARG A 338 -0.79 -30.67 19.84
N SER A 339 -0.08 -31.78 19.65
CA SER A 339 -0.52 -33.14 19.95
C SER A 339 -0.60 -33.40 21.44
#